data_AF-A0A523D4G5-F1
#
_entry.id   AF-A0A523D4G5-F1
#
_cell.length_a   1.000
_cell.length_b   1.000
_cell.length_c   1.000
_cell.angle_alpha   90.00
_cell.angle_beta   90.00
_cell.angle_gamma   90.00
#
_symmetry.space_group_name_H-M   'P 1'
#
loop_
_entity.id
_entity.type
_entity.pdbx_description
1 polymer ?
#
loop_
_entity_poly.entity_id
_entity_poly.type
_entity_poly.pdbx_seq_one_letter_code
_entity_poly.pdbx_strand_id
1 'polypeptide(L)'
;MKMKRTHYVFALIFLAGTTLYAQRGSEQQGSIRALGGSSSPRASARVLYSNRADNSFPGQLAIHYGQPQWRSEYEDPTTFDQMTQGRVWRMGNDFWTVLDTNLPLRIAGRDIAVGAYYLGVHRSEDGSTWSLAFMDPTKIRRAHLDASEIAKATIDFMVPMTFAIAEETTDKLDISLAAQKDAVENVTIKVVWGTLQLTTLIQVMDLE
;
A
#
# COMPACT_ATOMS: atom_id res chain seq x y z
N MET A 1 33.23 66.12 -3.67
CA MET A 1 33.57 67.31 -2.87
C MET A 1 32.75 67.28 -1.58
N LYS A 2 33.43 67.42 -0.43
CA LYS A 2 32.95 67.55 0.96
C LYS A 2 32.38 66.32 1.71
N MET A 3 33.26 65.80 2.57
CA MET A 3 32.99 65.00 3.79
C MET A 3 32.02 65.69 4.75
N LYS A 4 31.36 64.90 5.62
CA LYS A 4 31.54 65.04 7.08
C LYS A 4 31.57 63.67 7.77
N ARG A 5 32.75 63.35 8.31
CA ARG A 5 32.99 62.42 9.44
C ARG A 5 32.46 63.06 10.72
N THR A 6 32.20 62.24 11.76
CA THR A 6 32.56 62.39 13.20
C THR A 6 31.61 61.46 14.00
N HIS A 7 32.00 60.22 14.34
CA HIS A 7 32.78 59.77 15.51
C HIS A 7 32.22 60.19 16.87
N TYR A 8 31.71 59.21 17.64
CA TYR A 8 32.03 59.10 19.07
C TYR A 8 32.35 57.65 19.42
N VAL A 9 33.60 57.48 19.85
CA VAL A 9 34.18 56.32 20.53
C VAL A 9 33.83 56.45 22.00
N PHE A 10 33.47 55.35 22.68
CA PHE A 10 33.93 55.15 24.06
C PHE A 10 34.12 53.66 24.36
N ALA A 11 35.14 53.42 25.19
CA ALA A 11 35.96 52.23 25.29
C ALA A 11 35.35 51.04 26.06
N LEU A 12 35.99 49.90 25.82
CA LEU A 12 35.97 48.63 26.54
C LEU A 12 36.06 48.78 28.07
N ILE A 13 35.41 47.87 28.79
CA ILE A 13 36.00 47.15 29.93
C ILE A 13 35.66 45.65 29.82
N PHE A 14 36.71 44.82 29.76
CA PHE A 14 36.68 43.37 29.93
C PHE A 14 36.49 43.01 31.40
N LEU A 15 35.75 41.94 31.73
CA LEU A 15 36.30 40.85 32.56
C LEU A 15 35.38 39.61 32.63
N ALA A 16 36.00 38.45 32.39
CA ALA A 16 35.81 37.15 33.03
C ALA A 16 34.43 36.46 33.01
N GLY A 17 34.36 35.37 32.24
CA GLY A 17 33.32 34.36 32.37
C GLY A 17 33.37 33.32 31.27
N THR A 18 34.42 32.50 31.22
CA THR A 18 34.45 31.30 30.38
C THR A 18 33.40 30.31 30.88
N THR A 19 32.19 30.37 30.33
CA THR A 19 31.30 29.22 30.30
C THR A 19 31.23 28.73 28.86
N LEU A 20 32.01 27.68 28.60
CA LEU A 20 31.70 26.66 27.62
C LEU A 20 30.23 26.25 27.80
N TYR A 21 29.32 26.86 27.06
CA TYR A 21 28.15 26.12 26.64
C TYR A 21 28.60 25.29 25.43
N ALA A 22 29.22 24.15 25.76
CA ALA A 22 28.96 22.96 25.00
C ALA A 22 27.44 22.76 25.01
N GLN A 23 26.73 23.30 24.01
CA GLN A 23 25.45 22.73 23.64
C GLN A 23 25.76 21.35 23.08
N ARG A 24 25.91 20.43 24.04
CA ARG A 24 25.67 19.01 23.94
C ARG A 24 24.61 18.83 22.88
N GLY A 25 25.01 18.25 21.75
CA GLY A 25 24.04 17.80 20.76
C GLY A 25 22.96 17.04 21.52
N SER A 26 21.71 17.44 21.33
CA SER A 26 20.62 16.52 21.59
C SER A 26 20.71 15.45 20.50
N GLU A 27 21.61 14.49 20.70
CA GLU A 27 21.33 13.11 20.33
C GLU A 27 20.00 12.78 21.02
N GLN A 28 18.88 13.02 20.32
CA GLN A 28 17.60 12.43 20.69
C GLN A 28 17.70 10.94 20.37
N GLN A 29 18.41 10.21 21.22
CA GLN A 29 18.18 8.79 21.41
C GLN A 29 16.74 8.61 21.88
N GLY A 30 15.89 8.01 21.04
CA GLY A 30 14.62 7.40 21.44
C GLY A 30 13.38 8.30 21.49
N SER A 31 13.23 9.33 20.65
CA SER A 31 11.98 10.09 20.59
C SER A 31 10.97 9.45 19.61
N ILE A 32 9.87 8.90 20.13
CA ILE A 32 8.69 8.58 19.32
C ILE A 32 8.24 9.88 18.62
N ARG A 33 8.02 9.83 17.31
CA ARG A 33 7.53 10.96 16.51
C ARG A 33 6.29 10.54 15.75
N ALA A 34 5.24 11.35 15.79
CA ALA A 34 4.13 11.23 14.86
C ALA A 34 4.58 11.63 13.46
N LEU A 35 4.25 10.82 12.45
CA LEU A 35 4.53 11.07 11.03
C LEU A 35 3.19 11.10 10.26
N GLY A 36 3.08 11.95 9.24
CA GLY A 36 1.89 12.03 8.38
C GLY A 36 0.77 12.94 8.92
N GLY A 37 -0.48 12.59 8.61
CA GLY A 37 -1.70 13.34 9.00
C GLY A 37 -2.37 14.13 7.87
N SER A 38 -1.73 14.23 6.71
CA SER A 38 -2.31 14.81 5.48
C SER A 38 -3.29 13.83 4.83
N SER A 39 -4.32 14.35 4.16
CA SER A 39 -5.15 13.52 3.28
C SER A 39 -4.31 12.96 2.14
N SER A 40 -4.34 11.64 1.93
CA SER A 40 -3.78 10.98 0.76
C SER A 40 -4.93 10.38 -0.07
N PRO A 41 -4.98 10.61 -1.40
CA PRO A 41 -5.98 9.99 -2.25
C PRO A 41 -5.90 8.47 -2.16
N ARG A 42 -7.06 7.82 -2.00
CA ARG A 42 -7.21 6.36 -2.08
C ARG A 42 -8.23 6.02 -3.13
N ALA A 43 -7.92 5.01 -3.93
CA ALA A 43 -8.85 4.46 -4.91
C ALA A 43 -9.68 3.34 -4.28
N SER A 44 -10.80 3.04 -4.92
CA SER A 44 -11.72 1.99 -4.52
C SER A 44 -12.28 1.29 -5.75
N ALA A 45 -12.06 -0.02 -5.86
CA ALA A 45 -12.83 -0.87 -6.77
C ALA A 45 -13.94 -1.54 -5.97
N ARG A 46 -15.18 -1.50 -6.47
CA ARG A 46 -16.34 -2.05 -5.77
C ARG A 46 -17.27 -2.77 -6.74
N VAL A 47 -17.76 -3.93 -6.32
CA VAL A 47 -18.92 -4.60 -6.92
C VAL A 47 -20.03 -4.60 -5.88
N LEU A 48 -21.17 -4.03 -6.23
CA LEU A 48 -22.39 -4.03 -5.44
C LEU A 48 -23.43 -4.87 -6.16
N TYR A 49 -23.96 -5.87 -5.47
CA TYR A 49 -25.07 -6.66 -5.96
C TYR A 49 -26.37 -5.99 -5.54
N SER A 50 -27.27 -5.78 -6.50
CA SER A 50 -28.61 -5.23 -6.27
C SER A 50 -29.64 -6.13 -6.94
N ASN A 51 -30.65 -6.54 -6.18
CA ASN A 51 -31.77 -7.28 -6.72
C ASN A 51 -32.92 -6.30 -7.02
N ARG A 52 -33.29 -6.19 -8.29
CA ARG A 52 -34.37 -5.27 -8.72
C ARG A 52 -35.77 -5.81 -8.44
N ALA A 53 -35.92 -7.13 -8.27
CA ALA A 53 -37.22 -7.75 -8.06
C ALA A 53 -37.80 -7.39 -6.69
N ASP A 54 -36.95 -7.29 -5.67
CA ASP A 54 -37.33 -7.00 -4.29
C ASP A 54 -36.70 -5.71 -3.73
N ASN A 55 -35.94 -4.98 -4.55
CA ASN A 55 -35.23 -3.75 -4.18
C ASN A 55 -34.23 -3.96 -3.01
N SER A 56 -33.61 -5.13 -2.94
CA SER A 56 -32.59 -5.47 -1.94
C SER A 56 -31.15 -5.32 -2.46
N PHE A 57 -30.19 -5.34 -1.53
CA PHE A 57 -28.76 -5.35 -1.81
C PHE A 57 -28.12 -6.57 -1.15
N PRO A 58 -28.06 -7.73 -1.86
CA PRO A 58 -27.54 -8.98 -1.29
C PRO A 58 -26.14 -8.83 -0.67
N GLY A 59 -25.31 -7.98 -1.26
CA GLY A 59 -24.03 -7.63 -0.68
C GLY A 59 -23.07 -6.94 -1.64
N GLN A 60 -21.82 -6.89 -1.25
CA GLN A 60 -20.74 -6.21 -1.95
C GLN A 60 -19.38 -6.75 -1.54
N LEU A 61 -18.41 -6.45 -2.41
CA LEU A 61 -17.00 -6.49 -2.08
C LEU A 61 -16.33 -5.23 -2.61
N ALA A 62 -15.34 -4.74 -1.87
CA ALA A 62 -14.56 -3.58 -2.24
C ALA A 62 -13.07 -3.78 -1.93
N ILE A 63 -12.21 -3.21 -2.77
CA ILE A 63 -10.77 -3.11 -2.51
C ILE A 63 -10.39 -1.64 -2.42
N HIS A 64 -9.87 -1.24 -1.26
CA HIS A 64 -9.39 0.11 -0.99
C HIS A 64 -7.86 0.14 -0.98
N TYR A 65 -7.25 0.94 -1.85
CA TYR A 65 -5.80 0.94 -2.06
C TYR A 65 -5.25 2.34 -2.28
N GLY A 66 -3.97 2.52 -1.94
CA GLY A 66 -3.19 3.67 -2.40
C GLY A 66 -2.65 3.44 -3.81
N GLN A 67 -2.35 4.50 -4.55
CA GLN A 67 -1.93 4.45 -5.96
C GLN A 67 -0.46 4.90 -6.13
N PRO A 68 0.54 4.08 -5.74
CA PRO A 68 1.95 4.40 -5.95
C PRO A 68 2.24 4.60 -7.43
N GLN A 69 3.12 5.56 -7.71
CA GLN A 69 3.61 5.80 -9.06
C GLN A 69 4.64 4.72 -9.45
N TRP A 70 4.57 4.27 -10.71
CA TRP A 70 5.60 3.45 -11.33
C TRP A 70 6.90 4.24 -11.40
N ARG A 71 8.03 3.58 -11.14
CA ARG A 71 9.36 4.21 -11.14
C ARG A 71 10.20 3.52 -12.21
N SER A 72 11.01 4.31 -12.92
CA SER A 72 11.89 3.80 -13.98
C SER A 72 12.90 2.76 -13.49
N GLU A 73 13.28 2.77 -12.21
CA GLU A 73 14.14 1.74 -11.60
C GLU A 73 13.53 0.33 -11.65
N TYR A 74 12.21 0.20 -11.82
CA TYR A 74 11.53 -1.09 -11.95
C TYR A 74 11.58 -1.66 -13.37
N GLU A 75 12.04 -0.88 -14.35
CA GLU A 75 12.14 -1.31 -15.74
C GLU A 75 13.36 -2.21 -16.00
N ASP A 76 14.38 -2.17 -15.13
CA ASP A 76 15.50 -3.10 -15.18
C ASP A 76 15.09 -4.45 -14.57
N PRO A 77 15.05 -5.54 -15.36
CA PRO A 77 14.57 -6.84 -14.87
C PRO A 77 15.42 -7.40 -13.73
N THR A 78 16.74 -7.14 -13.75
CA THR A 78 17.65 -7.62 -12.70
C THR A 78 17.34 -6.96 -11.36
N THR A 79 17.17 -5.64 -11.36
CA THR A 79 16.77 -4.87 -10.18
C THR A 79 15.38 -5.28 -9.71
N PHE A 80 14.43 -5.42 -10.64
CA PHE A 80 13.08 -5.85 -10.31
C PHE A 80 13.04 -7.24 -9.68
N ASP A 81 13.81 -8.19 -10.19
CA ASP A 81 13.93 -9.54 -9.64
C ASP A 81 14.57 -9.54 -8.24
N GLN A 82 15.67 -8.81 -8.04
CA GLN A 82 16.32 -8.65 -6.73
C GLN A 82 15.39 -8.05 -5.67
N MET A 83 14.49 -7.16 -6.11
CA MET A 83 13.47 -6.59 -5.25
C MET A 83 12.36 -7.61 -4.99
N THR A 84 11.87 -8.32 -6.00
CA THR A 84 10.59 -9.03 -5.91
C THR A 84 10.66 -10.51 -5.57
N GLN A 85 11.68 -11.24 -6.02
CA GLN A 85 11.76 -12.69 -5.86
C GLN A 85 11.80 -13.12 -4.39
N GLY A 86 10.96 -14.10 -4.05
CA GLY A 86 10.85 -14.67 -2.70
C GLY A 86 10.27 -13.72 -1.66
N ARG A 87 9.61 -12.62 -2.07
CA ARG A 87 9.10 -11.60 -1.15
C ARG A 87 7.61 -11.35 -1.32
N VAL A 88 7.00 -10.90 -0.23
CA VAL A 88 5.67 -10.29 -0.23
C VAL A 88 5.83 -8.78 -0.29
N TRP A 89 5.19 -8.18 -1.28
CA TRP A 89 5.20 -6.76 -1.55
C TRP A 89 3.91 -6.10 -1.09
N ARG A 90 4.06 -4.90 -0.54
CA ARG A 90 2.90 -4.06 -0.24
C ARG A 90 2.23 -3.72 -1.56
N MET A 91 0.96 -4.11 -1.67
CA MET A 91 0.10 -3.65 -2.74
C MET A 91 -0.40 -2.25 -2.32
N GLY A 92 -0.03 -1.19 -3.05
CA GLY A 92 -0.44 0.19 -2.77
C GLY A 92 0.55 1.04 -1.97
N ASN A 93 0.16 2.26 -1.61
CA ASN A 93 0.96 3.19 -0.81
C ASN A 93 0.28 3.68 0.49
N ASP A 94 1.10 4.24 1.38
CA ASP A 94 0.80 4.80 2.69
C ASP A 94 0.20 3.79 3.69
N PHE A 95 -1.04 3.38 3.48
CA PHE A 95 -1.78 2.46 4.35
C PHE A 95 -2.10 1.15 3.63
N TRP A 96 -2.37 0.09 4.39
CA TRP A 96 -2.67 -1.26 3.89
C TRP A 96 -3.71 -1.24 2.76
N THR A 97 -3.52 -2.05 1.72
CA THR A 97 -4.61 -2.36 0.79
C THR A 97 -5.55 -3.34 1.45
N VAL A 98 -6.85 -3.03 1.39
CA VAL A 98 -7.88 -3.75 2.15
C VAL A 98 -8.90 -4.31 1.19
N LEU A 99 -9.13 -5.62 1.23
CA LEU A 99 -10.38 -6.22 0.77
C LEU A 99 -11.37 -6.15 1.92
N ASP A 100 -12.54 -5.60 1.66
CA ASP A 100 -13.70 -5.63 2.56
C ASP A 100 -14.85 -6.31 1.82
N THR A 101 -15.37 -7.41 2.36
CA THR A 101 -16.45 -8.17 1.77
C THR A 101 -17.47 -8.54 2.82
N ASN A 102 -18.75 -8.34 2.50
CA ASN A 102 -19.87 -8.88 3.28
C ASN A 102 -20.50 -10.11 2.61
N LEU A 103 -19.86 -10.63 1.57
CA LEU A 103 -20.21 -11.87 0.89
C LEU A 103 -19.09 -12.91 1.05
N PRO A 104 -19.41 -14.19 1.27
CA PRO A 104 -18.42 -15.26 1.19
C PRO A 104 -17.87 -15.34 -0.23
N LEU A 105 -16.56 -15.56 -0.36
CA LEU A 105 -15.87 -15.62 -1.65
C LEU A 105 -15.16 -16.96 -1.81
N ARG A 106 -14.95 -17.38 -3.05
CA ARG A 106 -14.04 -18.46 -3.41
C ARG A 106 -13.05 -17.96 -4.45
N ILE A 107 -11.75 -18.05 -4.15
CA ILE A 107 -10.66 -17.62 -5.05
C ILE A 107 -9.71 -18.78 -5.24
N ALA A 108 -9.49 -19.19 -6.49
CA ALA A 108 -8.64 -20.33 -6.84
C ALA A 108 -8.92 -21.60 -6.00
N GLY A 109 -10.20 -21.89 -5.76
CA GLY A 109 -10.65 -23.05 -4.98
C GLY A 109 -10.57 -22.88 -3.45
N ARG A 110 -10.12 -21.74 -2.94
CA ARG A 110 -10.07 -21.45 -1.50
C ARG A 110 -11.25 -20.60 -1.06
N ASP A 111 -11.90 -21.01 0.03
CA ASP A 111 -12.97 -20.26 0.67
C ASP A 111 -12.42 -19.12 1.50
N ILE A 112 -13.00 -17.95 1.33
CA ILE A 112 -12.66 -16.73 2.04
C ILE A 112 -13.94 -16.24 2.71
N ALA A 113 -13.89 -16.17 4.04
CA ALA A 113 -15.02 -15.74 4.84
C ALA A 113 -15.34 -14.25 4.64
N VAL A 114 -16.55 -13.88 5.03
CA VAL A 114 -16.94 -12.49 5.21
C VAL A 114 -15.99 -11.78 6.18
N GLY A 115 -15.59 -10.55 5.83
CA GLY A 115 -14.74 -9.72 6.67
C GLY A 115 -13.78 -8.84 5.87
N ALA A 116 -12.79 -8.31 6.60
CA ALA A 116 -11.74 -7.49 6.04
C ALA A 116 -10.40 -8.24 6.04
N TYR A 117 -9.63 -8.06 4.97
CA TYR A 117 -8.32 -8.66 4.77
C TYR A 117 -7.32 -7.60 4.31
N TYR A 118 -6.13 -7.60 4.88
CA TYR A 118 -5.01 -6.87 4.31
C TYR A 118 -4.39 -7.69 3.19
N LEU A 119 -4.06 -7.02 2.09
CA LEU A 119 -3.56 -7.66 0.88
C LEU A 119 -2.11 -7.29 0.59
N GLY A 120 -1.37 -8.26 0.05
CA GLY A 120 -0.05 -8.08 -0.54
C GLY A 120 0.10 -8.93 -1.80
N VAL A 121 1.20 -8.76 -2.52
CA VAL A 121 1.53 -9.57 -3.69
C VAL A 121 2.81 -10.32 -3.42
N HIS A 122 2.77 -11.64 -3.51
CA HIS A 122 3.93 -12.51 -3.40
C HIS A 122 4.46 -12.88 -4.79
N ARG A 123 5.78 -12.92 -4.94
CA ARG A 123 6.46 -13.52 -6.08
C ARG A 123 7.35 -14.65 -5.58
N SER A 124 7.31 -15.82 -6.22
CA SER A 124 8.13 -16.97 -5.83
C SER A 124 9.63 -16.68 -5.89
N GLU A 125 10.42 -17.52 -5.21
CA GLU A 125 11.88 -17.39 -5.13
C GLU A 125 12.57 -17.47 -6.50
N ASP A 126 12.05 -18.30 -7.41
CA ASP A 126 12.50 -18.39 -8.80
C ASP A 126 11.88 -17.32 -9.72
N GLY A 127 11.00 -16.45 -9.18
CA GLY A 127 10.32 -15.39 -9.91
C GLY A 127 9.22 -15.84 -10.88
N SER A 128 8.91 -17.14 -10.95
CA SER A 128 8.04 -17.73 -11.98
C SER A 128 6.55 -17.62 -11.67
N THR A 129 6.17 -17.52 -10.41
CA THR A 129 4.76 -17.50 -9.97
C THR A 129 4.45 -16.30 -9.11
N TRP A 130 3.19 -15.86 -9.20
CA TRP A 130 2.64 -14.74 -8.47
C TRP A 130 1.44 -15.19 -7.64
N SER A 131 1.26 -14.59 -6.47
CA SER A 131 0.12 -14.89 -5.62
C SER A 131 -0.38 -13.66 -4.89
N LEU A 132 -1.69 -13.59 -4.69
CA LEU A 132 -2.31 -12.61 -3.82
C LEU A 132 -2.23 -13.14 -2.38
N ALA A 133 -1.56 -12.40 -1.51
CA ALA A 133 -1.36 -12.74 -0.11
C ALA A 133 -2.43 -12.07 0.76
N PHE A 134 -2.99 -12.83 1.68
CA PHE A 134 -4.04 -12.39 2.61
C PHE A 134 -3.52 -12.43 4.04
N MET A 135 -3.80 -11.37 4.77
CA MET A 135 -3.40 -11.18 6.16
C MET A 135 -4.61 -10.74 6.99
N ASP A 136 -4.77 -11.33 8.18
CA ASP A 136 -5.76 -10.95 9.17
C ASP A 136 -5.43 -9.57 9.76
N PRO A 137 -6.27 -8.54 9.53
CA PRO A 137 -6.03 -7.21 10.09
C PRO A 137 -5.90 -7.18 11.60
N THR A 138 -6.54 -8.12 12.33
CA THR A 138 -6.45 -8.22 13.78
C THR A 138 -5.05 -8.59 14.24
N LYS A 139 -4.41 -9.57 13.58
CA LYS A 139 -3.04 -9.99 13.89
C LYS A 139 -2.05 -8.87 13.59
N ILE A 140 -2.19 -8.24 12.43
CA ILE A 140 -1.33 -7.12 11.99
C ILE A 140 -1.44 -5.93 12.95
N ARG A 141 -2.66 -5.53 13.34
CA ARG A 141 -2.88 -4.41 14.26
C ARG A 141 -2.34 -4.70 15.67
N ARG A 142 -2.53 -5.92 16.18
CA ARG A 142 -1.95 -6.33 17.49
C ARG A 142 -0.43 -6.32 17.50
N ALA A 143 0.20 -6.56 16.35
CA ALA A 143 1.65 -6.46 16.19
C ALA A 143 2.14 -5.04 15.92
N HIS A 144 1.24 -4.05 15.82
CA HIS A 144 1.53 -2.65 15.49
C HIS A 144 2.31 -2.46 14.18
N LEU A 145 2.08 -3.34 13.20
CA LEU A 145 2.80 -3.26 11.93
C LEU A 145 2.16 -2.22 11.00
N ASP A 146 2.99 -1.30 10.53
CA ASP A 146 2.64 -0.45 9.39
C ASP A 146 2.71 -1.25 8.08
N ALA A 147 1.99 -0.79 7.05
CA ALA A 147 2.00 -1.45 5.74
C ALA A 147 3.38 -1.46 5.08
N SER A 148 4.24 -0.48 5.38
CA SER A 148 5.65 -0.47 4.94
C SER A 148 6.47 -1.62 5.55
N GLU A 149 5.98 -2.24 6.62
CA GLU A 149 6.63 -3.35 7.32
C GLU A 149 6.06 -4.72 6.92
N ILE A 150 5.42 -4.82 5.75
CA ILE A 150 4.79 -6.07 5.27
C ILE A 150 5.72 -7.29 5.29
N ALA A 151 7.03 -7.11 5.16
CA ALA A 151 8.01 -8.21 5.28
C ALA A 151 8.00 -8.89 6.66
N LYS A 152 7.47 -8.23 7.70
CA LYS A 152 7.29 -8.76 9.06
C LYS A 152 5.89 -9.35 9.29
N ALA A 153 4.96 -9.13 8.36
CA ALA A 153 3.57 -9.54 8.50
C ALA A 153 3.43 -11.05 8.41
N THR A 154 2.60 -11.63 9.26
CA THR A 154 2.19 -13.03 9.13
C THR A 154 1.19 -13.14 7.98
N ILE A 155 1.53 -13.92 6.95
CA ILE A 155 0.62 -14.25 5.86
C ILE A 155 -0.25 -15.42 6.30
N ASP A 156 -1.58 -15.24 6.32
CA ASP A 156 -2.52 -16.29 6.68
C ASP A 156 -2.68 -17.29 5.54
N PHE A 157 -2.73 -16.78 4.31
CA PHE A 157 -2.75 -17.59 3.10
C PHE A 157 -2.42 -16.81 1.84
N MET A 158 -2.18 -17.55 0.76
CA MET A 158 -2.01 -17.01 -0.58
C MET A 158 -2.92 -17.74 -1.56
N VAL A 159 -3.30 -17.05 -2.63
CA VAL A 159 -4.01 -17.64 -3.78
C VAL A 159 -3.26 -17.29 -5.06
N PRO A 160 -3.12 -18.22 -6.02
CA PRO A 160 -2.39 -17.98 -7.25
C PRO A 160 -3.03 -16.87 -8.09
N MET A 161 -2.18 -16.13 -8.79
CA MET A 161 -2.57 -15.16 -9.80
C MET A 161 -1.93 -15.50 -11.14
N THR A 162 -2.64 -15.22 -12.22
CA THR A 162 -2.12 -15.27 -13.57
C THR A 162 -1.34 -14.00 -13.85
N PHE A 163 -0.11 -14.16 -14.35
CA PHE A 163 0.75 -13.06 -14.75
C PHE A 163 0.70 -12.84 -16.26
N ALA A 164 0.70 -11.57 -16.66
CA ALA A 164 0.88 -11.14 -18.03
C ALA A 164 1.67 -9.82 -18.06
N ILE A 165 2.27 -9.54 -19.22
CA ILE A 165 2.82 -8.23 -19.55
C ILE A 165 1.75 -7.46 -20.32
N ALA A 166 1.37 -6.29 -19.83
CA ALA A 166 0.47 -5.37 -20.51
C ALA A 166 1.19 -4.65 -21.67
N GLU A 167 0.44 -4.35 -22.74
CA GLU A 167 0.95 -3.60 -23.90
C GLU A 167 1.25 -2.14 -23.55
N GLU A 168 0.44 -1.55 -22.66
CA GLU A 168 0.57 -0.18 -22.20
C GLU A 168 1.09 -0.12 -20.76
N THR A 169 1.94 0.87 -20.50
CA THR A 169 2.44 1.16 -19.15
C THR A 169 1.38 1.90 -18.33
N THR A 170 1.05 1.37 -17.16
CA THR A 170 0.16 2.03 -16.19
C THR A 170 0.97 2.79 -15.14
N ASP A 171 0.99 4.13 -15.23
CA ASP A 171 1.82 5.00 -14.38
C ASP A 171 1.51 4.93 -12.88
N LYS A 172 0.27 4.60 -12.50
CA LYS A 172 -0.15 4.46 -11.11
C LYS A 172 -0.77 3.09 -10.92
N LEU A 173 -0.54 2.47 -9.77
CA LEU A 173 -1.22 1.21 -9.44
C LEU A 173 -2.73 1.38 -9.64
N ASP A 174 -3.31 0.46 -10.40
CA ASP A 174 -4.75 0.35 -10.56
C ASP A 174 -5.21 -1.07 -10.24
N ILE A 175 -6.29 -1.16 -9.47
CA ILE A 175 -6.95 -2.41 -9.13
C ILE A 175 -8.39 -2.26 -9.57
N SER A 176 -8.85 -3.21 -10.39
CA SER A 176 -10.22 -3.23 -10.89
C SER A 176 -10.91 -4.54 -10.51
N LEU A 177 -12.22 -4.46 -10.29
CA LEU A 177 -13.12 -5.59 -10.12
C LEU A 177 -14.15 -5.55 -11.24
N ALA A 178 -14.23 -6.62 -12.03
CA ALA A 178 -15.15 -6.70 -13.17
C ALA A 178 -16.00 -7.97 -13.07
N ALA A 179 -17.30 -7.81 -12.77
CA ALA A 179 -18.27 -8.89 -12.83
C ALA A 179 -18.54 -9.29 -14.29
N GLN A 180 -18.65 -10.60 -14.55
CA GLN A 180 -18.99 -11.11 -15.88
C GLN A 180 -20.49 -10.91 -16.13
N LYS A 181 -20.86 -10.49 -17.35
CA LYS A 181 -22.26 -10.18 -17.68
C LYS A 181 -23.19 -11.38 -17.57
N ASP A 182 -22.70 -12.56 -17.95
CA ASP A 182 -23.49 -13.79 -18.02
C ASP A 182 -23.31 -14.69 -16.77
N ALA A 183 -22.44 -14.30 -15.84
CA ALA A 183 -22.16 -14.98 -14.58
C ALA A 183 -21.71 -13.93 -13.55
N VAL A 184 -22.67 -13.18 -13.00
CA VAL A 184 -22.38 -12.00 -12.17
C VAL A 184 -21.66 -12.33 -10.86
N GLU A 185 -21.76 -13.57 -10.40
CA GLU A 185 -21.00 -14.14 -9.31
C GLU A 185 -19.50 -14.25 -9.62
N ASN A 186 -19.12 -14.29 -10.89
CA ASN A 186 -17.74 -14.35 -11.34
C ASN A 186 -17.18 -12.94 -11.54
N VAL A 187 -16.29 -12.53 -10.65
CA VAL A 187 -15.62 -11.23 -10.65
C VAL A 187 -14.13 -11.43 -10.90
N THR A 188 -13.60 -10.83 -11.96
CA THR A 188 -12.15 -10.78 -12.17
C THR A 188 -11.57 -9.64 -11.36
N ILE A 189 -10.62 -9.96 -10.47
CA ILE A 189 -9.69 -8.95 -9.95
C ILE A 189 -8.54 -8.80 -10.96
N LYS A 190 -8.22 -7.56 -11.31
CA LYS A 190 -7.06 -7.21 -12.12
C LYS A 190 -6.24 -6.14 -11.40
N VAL A 191 -4.96 -6.40 -11.23
CA VAL A 191 -3.96 -5.48 -10.68
C VAL A 191 -2.99 -5.12 -11.80
N VAL A 192 -2.84 -3.83 -12.10
CA VAL A 192 -1.90 -3.33 -13.10
C VAL A 192 -1.01 -2.24 -12.53
N TRP A 193 0.29 -2.32 -12.83
CA TRP A 193 1.27 -1.32 -12.42
C TRP A 193 2.53 -1.41 -13.28
N GLY A 194 2.90 -0.32 -13.96
CA GLY A 194 3.85 -0.42 -15.06
C GLY A 194 3.30 -1.31 -16.17
N THR A 195 4.10 -2.25 -16.64
CA THR A 195 3.65 -3.30 -17.58
C THR A 195 3.22 -4.59 -16.88
N LEU A 196 3.33 -4.67 -15.55
CA LEU A 196 2.90 -5.85 -14.80
C LEU A 196 1.37 -5.90 -14.75
N GLN A 197 0.80 -7.05 -15.14
CA GLN A 197 -0.60 -7.37 -14.98
C GLN A 197 -0.78 -8.69 -14.24
N LEU A 198 -1.55 -8.65 -13.15
CA LEU A 198 -1.93 -9.83 -12.38
C LEU A 198 -3.45 -9.97 -12.35
N THR A 199 -3.96 -11.16 -12.61
CA THR A 199 -5.40 -11.44 -12.55
C THR A 199 -5.69 -12.70 -11.75
N THR A 200 -6.86 -12.74 -11.11
CA THR A 200 -7.44 -13.99 -10.62
C THR A 200 -8.97 -13.88 -10.60
N LEU A 201 -9.64 -15.02 -10.57
CA LEU A 201 -11.10 -15.09 -10.54
C LEU A 201 -11.58 -15.18 -9.09
N ILE A 202 -12.53 -14.32 -8.75
CA ILE A 202 -13.32 -14.38 -7.52
C ILE A 202 -14.69 -14.92 -7.90
N GLN A 203 -15.09 -16.02 -7.28
CA GLN A 203 -16.47 -16.47 -7.28
C GLN A 203 -17.14 -15.95 -6.00
N VAL A 204 -18.17 -15.15 -6.14
CA VAL A 204 -19.01 -14.68 -5.05
C VAL A 204 -20.01 -15.78 -4.73
N MET A 205 -20.10 -16.15 -3.46
CA MET A 205 -20.97 -17.22 -2.98
C MET A 205 -22.24 -16.61 -2.36
N ASP A 206 -23.30 -17.41 -2.29
CA ASP A 206 -24.54 -17.09 -1.55
C ASP A 206 -25.24 -15.79 -1.99
N LEU A 207 -25.40 -15.58 -3.31
CA LEU A 207 -26.11 -14.42 -3.88
C LEU A 207 -27.64 -14.60 -4.00
N GLU A 208 -28.19 -15.69 -3.47
CA GLU A 208 -29.62 -16.03 -3.54
C GLU A 208 -30.48 -15.35 -2.46
#